data_AF-A0A7C6H520-F1
#
_entry.id   AF-A0A7C6H520-F1
#
_cell.length_a   1.000
_cell.length_b   1.000
_cell.length_c   1.000
_cell.angle_alpha   90.00
_cell.angle_beta   90.00
_cell.angle_gamma   90.00
#
_symmetry.space_group_name_H-M   'P 1'
#
loop_
_entity.id
_entity.type
_entity.pdbx_description
1 polymer ?
#
loop_
_entity_poly.entity_id
_entity_poly.type
_entity_poly.pdbx_seq_one_letter_code
_entity_poly.pdbx_strand_id
1 'polypeptide(L)'
;MAQRKVSLFGRFRQFGLRSSANPSNDERLTVLSICISDVVLITILLFVALGIVPVLNRLSAYSQRQTSDAQVVVIVSGEVIFRTPLDPSAGSKEFFVNADGHPMTICVGPEGAYVVSSDCRDQFCVHSRPISIPGQSVVCLPNRMILEIVENTGDGSEEISSAVDESSEIDAVAGRVGGYDAP
;
A
#
# COMPACT_ATOMS: atom_id res chain seq x y z
N MET A 1 30.85 -5.93 63.68
CA MET A 1 30.62 -6.52 62.35
C MET A 1 29.17 -6.29 61.96
N ALA A 2 28.98 -5.71 60.78
CA ALA A 2 27.69 -5.34 60.18
C ALA A 2 27.01 -6.54 59.50
N GLN A 3 25.74 -6.39 59.10
CA GLN A 3 25.10 -6.71 57.80
C GLN A 3 23.56 -6.46 57.95
N ARG A 4 23.05 -5.29 57.53
CA ARG A 4 22.30 -5.01 56.28
C ARG A 4 20.89 -5.65 56.26
N LYS A 5 19.88 -5.03 56.88
CA LYS A 5 18.90 -4.06 56.32
C LYS A 5 18.18 -4.52 55.03
N VAL A 6 17.06 -5.21 55.22
CA VAL A 6 15.92 -5.25 54.30
C VAL A 6 14.93 -4.18 54.77
N SER A 7 14.75 -3.11 53.99
CA SER A 7 13.59 -2.23 54.15
C SER A 7 13.36 -1.44 52.86
N LEU A 8 12.43 -1.89 52.03
CA LEU A 8 11.96 -1.13 50.87
C LEU A 8 10.44 -1.27 50.70
N PHE A 9 9.74 -1.45 51.81
CA PHE A 9 8.29 -1.41 51.90
C PHE A 9 7.91 -0.66 53.16
N GLY A 10 7.41 0.56 53.00
CA GLY A 10 6.91 1.35 54.14
C GLY A 10 7.28 2.81 54.07
N ARG A 11 6.64 3.56 53.15
CA ARG A 11 6.36 5.00 53.31
C ARG A 11 5.46 5.48 52.17
N PHE A 12 4.22 5.00 52.19
CA PHE A 12 3.13 5.52 51.36
C PHE A 12 1.95 5.95 52.24
N ARG A 13 2.23 6.78 53.25
CA ARG A 13 1.21 7.52 54.01
C ARG A 13 1.84 8.78 54.58
N GLN A 14 1.71 9.87 53.83
CA GLN A 14 1.69 11.28 54.26
C GLN A 14 2.24 12.14 53.12
N PHE A 15 1.37 12.54 52.19
CA PHE A 15 1.56 13.82 51.53
C PHE A 15 0.27 14.59 51.70
N GLY A 16 0.27 15.44 52.73
CA GLY A 16 -0.87 16.20 53.18
C GLY A 16 -1.29 17.22 52.13
N LEU A 17 -2.58 17.24 51.85
CA LEU A 17 -3.25 18.35 51.22
C LEU A 17 -3.17 19.56 52.15
N ARG A 18 -2.38 20.57 51.76
CA ARG A 18 -2.58 21.95 52.20
C ARG A 18 -2.53 22.85 50.97
N SER A 19 -3.71 23.02 50.38
CA SER A 19 -4.03 24.14 49.50
C SER A 19 -4.23 25.38 50.37
N SER A 20 -3.38 26.39 50.20
CA SER A 20 -3.67 27.79 50.52
C SER A 20 -2.58 28.68 49.91
N ALA A 21 -2.81 29.08 48.65
CA ALA A 21 -1.96 30.02 47.93
C ALA A 21 -2.20 31.47 48.45
N ASN A 22 -1.12 32.21 48.68
CA ASN A 22 -1.09 33.67 48.82
C ASN A 22 -0.16 34.21 47.73
N PRO A 23 -0.55 35.19 46.89
CA PRO A 23 0.21 35.58 45.71
C PRO A 23 1.16 36.74 46.04
N SER A 24 2.46 36.48 46.07
CA SER A 24 3.45 37.54 45.98
C SER A 24 4.76 37.01 45.39
N ASN A 25 5.00 37.41 44.14
CA ASN A 25 6.31 37.62 43.54
C ASN A 25 7.22 36.39 43.33
N ASP A 26 6.89 35.50 42.39
CA ASP A 26 7.85 34.50 41.87
C ASP A 26 7.54 34.11 40.40
N GLU A 27 7.63 35.05 39.45
CA GLU A 27 7.33 34.86 38.01
C GLU A 27 8.33 33.94 37.24
N ARG A 28 9.09 33.07 37.91
CA ARG A 28 10.23 32.36 37.27
C ARG A 28 10.28 30.84 37.48
N LEU A 29 9.29 30.22 38.12
CA LEU A 29 9.27 28.78 38.38
C LEU A 29 7.97 28.07 37.93
N THR A 30 7.29 28.60 36.92
CA THR A 30 6.16 27.97 36.23
C THR A 30 6.59 27.12 35.03
N VAL A 31 7.83 26.67 34.99
CA VAL A 31 8.30 25.72 33.97
C VAL A 31 8.26 24.31 34.53
N LEU A 32 7.14 23.65 34.22
CA LEU A 32 7.07 22.20 34.05
C LEU A 32 7.19 21.38 35.34
N SER A 33 6.18 21.48 36.21
CA SER A 33 5.90 20.41 37.17
C SER A 33 5.31 19.22 36.41
N ILE A 34 6.17 18.46 35.73
CA ILE A 34 5.84 17.12 35.27
C ILE A 34 5.57 16.29 36.52
N CYS A 35 4.31 15.92 36.72
CA CYS A 35 3.93 15.07 37.83
C CYS A 35 4.55 13.69 37.65
N ILE A 36 4.85 13.00 38.76
CA ILE A 36 5.37 11.62 38.72
C ILE A 36 4.41 10.70 37.95
N SER A 37 3.10 10.98 38.00
CA SER A 37 2.08 10.30 37.20
C SER A 37 2.26 10.49 35.69
N ASP A 38 2.63 11.69 35.23
CA ASP A 38 2.90 11.94 33.80
C ASP A 38 4.17 11.22 33.35
N VAL A 39 5.21 11.17 34.19
CA VAL A 39 6.42 10.37 33.88
C VAL A 39 6.08 8.89 33.77
N VAL A 40 5.25 8.37 34.67
CA VAL A 40 4.81 6.97 34.64
C VAL A 40 3.97 6.70 33.38
N LEU A 41 3.09 7.62 32.99
CA LEU A 41 2.29 7.49 31.76
C LEU A 41 3.18 7.50 30.51
N ILE A 42 4.10 8.46 30.41
CA ILE A 42 5.02 8.60 29.26
C ILE A 42 5.91 7.38 29.12
N THR A 43 6.44 6.84 30.23
CA THR A 43 7.29 5.66 30.20
C THR A 43 6.52 4.42 29.75
N ILE A 44 5.30 4.19 30.26
CA ILE A 44 4.45 3.07 29.81
C ILE A 44 4.13 3.19 28.32
N LEU A 45 3.75 4.38 27.85
CA LEU A 45 3.42 4.62 26.44
C LEU A 45 4.61 4.39 25.52
N LEU A 46 5.82 4.77 25.96
CA LEU A 46 7.06 4.50 25.22
C LEU A 46 7.32 2.99 25.09
N PHE A 47 7.15 2.21 26.17
CA PHE A 47 7.32 0.75 26.12
C PHE A 47 6.28 0.06 25.21
N VAL A 48 5.03 0.53 25.25
CA VAL A 48 3.96 0.01 24.37
C VAL A 48 4.27 0.33 22.91
N ALA A 49 4.69 1.55 22.59
CA ALA A 49 5.10 1.94 21.25
C ALA A 49 6.30 1.10 20.76
N LEU A 50 7.29 0.86 21.63
CA LEU A 50 8.46 0.05 21.31
C LEU A 50 8.12 -1.42 21.03
N GLY A 51 7.04 -1.95 21.63
CA GLY A 51 6.53 -3.30 21.36
C GLY A 51 5.70 -3.39 20.08
N ILE A 52 4.82 -2.43 19.83
CA ILE A 52 3.85 -2.48 18.71
C ILE A 52 4.48 -2.08 17.37
N VAL A 53 5.32 -1.04 17.36
CA VAL A 53 5.94 -0.51 16.13
C VAL A 53 6.74 -1.57 15.34
N PRO A 54 7.63 -2.40 15.93
CA PRO A 54 8.34 -3.42 15.18
C PRO A 54 7.42 -4.53 14.66
N VAL A 55 6.32 -4.84 15.36
CA VAL A 55 5.34 -5.84 14.92
C VAL A 55 4.58 -5.35 13.70
N LEU A 56 4.11 -4.09 13.71
CA LEU A 56 3.44 -3.49 12.56
C LEU A 56 4.38 -3.36 11.36
N ASN A 57 5.65 -2.96 11.58
CA ASN A 57 6.64 -2.83 10.50
C ASN A 57 6.99 -4.19 9.85
N ARG A 58 6.99 -5.28 10.64
CA ARG A 58 7.19 -6.64 10.12
C ARG A 58 6.00 -7.11 9.28
N LEU A 59 4.78 -6.74 9.64
CA LEU A 59 3.57 -7.06 8.88
C LEU A 59 3.52 -6.27 7.56
N SER A 60 3.85 -4.98 7.56
CA SER A 60 3.93 -4.19 6.32
C SER A 60 5.05 -4.66 5.38
N ALA A 61 6.20 -5.06 5.93
CA ALA A 61 7.29 -5.64 5.14
C ALA A 61 6.94 -7.02 4.52
N TYR A 62 5.96 -7.74 5.07
CA TYR A 62 5.45 -8.97 4.47
C TYR A 62 4.61 -8.68 3.22
N SER A 63 3.73 -7.67 3.28
CA SER A 63 2.97 -7.20 2.12
C SER A 63 3.89 -6.70 0.99
N GLN A 64 5.01 -6.06 1.33
CA GLN A 64 5.98 -5.58 0.34
C GLN A 64 6.81 -6.70 -0.30
N ARG A 65 6.79 -7.93 0.23
CA ARG A 65 7.40 -9.10 -0.42
C ARG A 65 6.45 -9.80 -1.39
N GLN A 66 5.13 -9.54 -1.33
CA GLN A 66 4.19 -10.09 -2.32
C GLN A 66 4.27 -9.34 -3.66
N THR A 67 4.74 -8.09 -3.67
CA THR A 67 4.94 -7.34 -4.93
C THR A 67 6.13 -7.83 -5.74
N SER A 68 7.02 -8.69 -5.21
CA SER A 68 8.16 -9.18 -5.99
C SER A 68 7.77 -10.16 -7.11
N ASP A 69 6.54 -10.67 -7.08
CA ASP A 69 6.01 -11.55 -8.12
C ASP A 69 4.64 -11.07 -8.62
N ALA A 70 4.40 -9.75 -8.62
CA ALA A 70 3.17 -9.19 -9.16
C ALA A 70 3.25 -9.13 -10.70
N GLN A 71 2.16 -9.51 -11.38
CA GLN A 71 2.01 -9.38 -12.82
C GLN A 71 0.81 -8.51 -13.16
N VAL A 72 1.00 -7.63 -14.13
CA VAL A 72 -0.07 -6.88 -14.78
C VAL A 72 -0.66 -7.76 -15.88
N VAL A 73 -1.97 -7.96 -15.84
CA VAL A 73 -2.73 -8.75 -16.80
C VAL A 73 -3.73 -7.84 -17.49
N VAL A 74 -3.80 -7.94 -18.82
CA VAL A 74 -4.80 -7.24 -19.62
C VAL A 74 -5.77 -8.27 -20.17
N ILE A 75 -7.04 -8.11 -19.82
CA ILE A 75 -8.14 -8.97 -20.23
C ILE A 75 -9.04 -8.17 -21.16
N VAL A 76 -9.38 -8.75 -22.31
CA VAL A 76 -10.25 -8.16 -23.32
C VAL A 76 -11.37 -9.13 -23.59
N SER A 77 -12.63 -8.71 -23.43
CA SER A 77 -13.81 -9.55 -23.69
C SER A 77 -13.79 -10.91 -22.96
N GLY A 78 -13.08 -11.00 -21.82
CA GLY A 78 -12.94 -12.23 -21.03
C GLY A 78 -11.68 -13.04 -21.32
N GLU A 79 -10.89 -12.69 -22.33
CA GLU A 79 -9.65 -13.39 -22.68
C GLU A 79 -8.41 -12.61 -22.25
N VAL A 80 -7.42 -13.33 -21.68
CA VAL A 80 -6.14 -12.73 -21.30
C VAL A 80 -5.28 -12.54 -22.54
N ILE A 81 -5.14 -11.31 -23.00
CA ILE A 81 -4.34 -11.00 -24.19
C ILE A 81 -2.85 -10.97 -23.86
N PHE A 82 -2.50 -10.52 -22.66
CA PHE A 82 -1.10 -10.29 -22.31
C PHE A 82 -0.89 -10.22 -20.80
N ARG A 83 0.32 -10.64 -20.38
CA ARG A 83 0.83 -10.55 -19.02
C ARG A 83 2.21 -9.90 -19.02
N THR A 84 2.47 -9.00 -18.08
CA THR A 84 3.82 -8.48 -17.85
C THR A 84 4.15 -8.35 -16.38
N PRO A 85 5.38 -8.70 -15.98
CA PRO A 85 5.84 -8.52 -14.60
C PRO A 85 5.84 -7.02 -14.24
N LEU A 86 5.33 -6.72 -13.05
CA LEU A 86 5.42 -5.39 -12.48
C LEU A 86 6.79 -5.23 -11.82
N ASP A 87 7.73 -4.60 -12.53
CA ASP A 87 9.06 -4.32 -12.00
C ASP A 87 9.14 -2.84 -11.56
N PRO A 88 9.13 -2.55 -10.24
CA PRO A 88 9.23 -1.19 -9.73
C PRO A 88 10.63 -0.56 -9.92
N SER A 89 11.64 -1.35 -10.30
CA SER A 89 13.00 -0.87 -10.59
C SER A 89 13.22 -0.61 -12.09
N ALA A 90 12.32 -1.09 -12.95
CA ALA A 90 12.38 -0.85 -14.38
C ALA A 90 11.81 0.54 -14.73
N GLY A 91 12.25 1.09 -15.87
CA GLY A 91 11.63 2.28 -16.45
C GLY A 91 10.19 2.00 -16.91
N SER A 92 9.39 3.06 -16.99
CA SER A 92 8.03 2.98 -17.52
C SER A 92 8.00 2.43 -18.94
N LYS A 93 7.09 1.49 -19.21
CA LYS A 93 6.83 0.88 -20.51
C LYS A 93 5.38 1.10 -20.89
N GLU A 94 5.15 1.51 -22.12
CA GLU A 94 3.82 1.65 -22.68
C GLU A 94 3.47 0.43 -23.54
N PHE A 95 2.22 0.00 -23.42
CA PHE A 95 1.62 -1.09 -24.17
C PHE A 95 0.39 -0.56 -24.90
N PHE A 96 0.32 -0.87 -26.19
CA PHE A 96 -0.82 -0.54 -27.02
C PHE A 96 -1.67 -1.79 -27.23
N VAL A 97 -2.94 -1.70 -26.89
CA VAL A 97 -3.93 -2.78 -27.04
C VAL A 97 -5.07 -2.25 -27.88
N ASN A 98 -5.45 -3.00 -28.92
CA ASN A 98 -6.60 -2.68 -29.74
C ASN A 98 -7.59 -3.85 -29.66
N ALA A 99 -8.73 -3.62 -29.02
CA ALA A 99 -9.83 -4.58 -28.98
C ALA A 99 -10.97 -4.09 -29.85
N ASP A 100 -11.35 -4.87 -30.85
CA ASP A 100 -12.54 -4.60 -31.68
C ASP A 100 -12.57 -3.17 -32.26
N GLY A 101 -11.40 -2.61 -32.62
CA GLY A 101 -11.28 -1.25 -33.15
C GLY A 101 -11.21 -0.14 -32.10
N HIS A 102 -11.19 -0.47 -30.81
CA HIS A 102 -11.06 0.49 -29.72
C HIS A 102 -9.63 0.45 -29.17
N PRO A 103 -8.80 1.48 -29.46
CA PRO A 103 -7.45 1.54 -28.94
C PRO A 103 -7.43 1.92 -27.45
N MET A 104 -6.52 1.30 -26.71
CA MET A 104 -6.17 1.63 -25.33
C MET A 104 -4.65 1.59 -25.16
N THR A 105 -4.11 2.61 -24.51
CA THR A 105 -2.70 2.68 -24.15
C THR A 105 -2.55 2.54 -22.65
N ILE A 106 -1.73 1.58 -22.22
CA ILE A 106 -1.48 1.26 -20.82
C ILE A 106 -0.01 1.53 -20.53
N CYS A 107 0.30 2.20 -19.43
CA CYS A 107 1.66 2.38 -18.96
C CYS A 107 1.88 1.51 -17.72
N VAL A 108 3.00 0.79 -17.68
CA VAL A 108 3.45 0.00 -16.53
C VAL A 108 4.84 0.51 -16.14
N GLY A 109 5.00 0.95 -14.89
CA GLY A 109 6.26 1.50 -14.42
C GLY A 109 6.39 1.51 -12.89
N PRO A 110 7.31 2.32 -12.33
CA PRO A 110 7.62 2.32 -10.90
C PRO A 110 6.44 2.76 -10.02
N GLU A 111 5.53 3.59 -10.56
CA GLU A 111 4.33 4.02 -9.83
C GLU A 111 3.17 3.02 -9.92
N GLY A 112 3.33 1.94 -10.69
CA GLY A 112 2.28 0.96 -10.95
C GLY A 112 1.85 0.91 -12.42
N ALA A 113 0.69 0.32 -12.67
CA ALA A 113 0.04 0.28 -13.96
C ALA A 113 -1.14 1.26 -14.01
N TYR A 114 -1.29 1.98 -15.13
CA TYR A 114 -2.41 2.90 -15.35
C TYR A 114 -2.71 3.05 -16.85
N VAL A 115 -3.91 3.54 -17.16
CA VAL A 115 -4.33 3.79 -18.54
C VAL A 115 -3.96 5.21 -18.94
N VAL A 116 -3.16 5.37 -19.99
CA VAL A 116 -2.74 6.66 -20.53
C VAL A 116 -3.83 7.26 -21.41
N SER A 117 -4.45 6.41 -22.23
CA SER A 117 -5.42 6.82 -23.25
C SER A 117 -6.41 5.70 -23.52
N SER A 118 -7.66 6.07 -23.78
CA SER A 118 -8.70 5.16 -24.25
C SER A 118 -9.68 5.92 -25.13
N ASP A 119 -10.32 5.24 -26.08
CA ASP A 119 -11.35 5.85 -26.95
C ASP A 119 -12.76 5.85 -26.31
N CYS A 120 -12.91 5.45 -25.04
CA CYS A 120 -14.23 5.32 -24.42
C CYS A 120 -14.83 6.67 -24.03
N ARG A 121 -16.16 6.80 -24.02
CA ARG A 121 -16.82 8.07 -23.68
C ARG A 121 -16.62 8.48 -22.22
N ASP A 122 -16.64 7.51 -21.31
CA ASP A 122 -16.70 7.75 -19.87
C ASP A 122 -15.33 8.10 -19.28
N GLN A 123 -14.25 7.68 -19.95
CA GLN A 123 -12.85 7.95 -19.56
C GLN A 123 -12.51 7.60 -18.11
N PHE A 124 -13.32 6.76 -17.43
CA PHE A 124 -13.11 6.41 -16.02
C PHE A 124 -11.78 5.71 -15.80
N CYS A 125 -11.38 4.84 -16.74
CA CYS A 125 -10.10 4.14 -16.68
C CYS A 125 -8.89 5.08 -16.79
N VAL A 126 -8.98 6.15 -17.59
CA VAL A 126 -7.90 7.14 -17.75
C VAL A 126 -7.76 8.03 -16.51
N HIS A 127 -8.88 8.36 -15.87
CA HIS A 127 -8.89 9.17 -14.65
C HIS A 127 -8.70 8.34 -13.37
N SER A 128 -8.56 7.02 -13.50
CA SER A 128 -8.31 6.14 -12.37
C SER A 128 -6.89 6.32 -11.81
N ARG A 129 -6.71 5.96 -10.54
CA ARG A 129 -5.37 5.99 -9.93
C ARG A 129 -4.54 4.81 -10.43
N PRO A 130 -3.19 4.96 -10.49
CA PRO A 130 -2.31 3.83 -10.72
C PRO A 130 -2.56 2.71 -9.72
N ILE A 131 -2.58 1.49 -10.24
CA ILE A 131 -2.68 0.26 -9.45
C ILE A 131 -1.30 -0.35 -9.30
N SER A 132 -0.96 -0.84 -8.11
CA SER A 132 0.37 -1.41 -7.81
C SER A 132 0.35 -2.63 -6.90
N ILE A 133 -0.82 -2.98 -6.37
CA ILE A 133 -1.01 -4.07 -5.41
C ILE A 133 -1.84 -5.18 -6.07
N PRO A 134 -1.48 -6.46 -5.88
CA PRO A 134 -2.31 -7.57 -6.33
C PRO A 134 -3.77 -7.48 -5.85
N GLY A 135 -4.71 -7.85 -6.72
CA GLY A 135 -6.16 -7.73 -6.50
C GLY A 135 -6.74 -6.36 -6.82
N GLN A 136 -5.92 -5.37 -7.20
CA GLN A 136 -6.41 -4.11 -7.75
C GLN A 136 -6.70 -4.25 -9.25
N SER A 137 -7.76 -3.59 -9.71
CA SER A 137 -8.18 -3.59 -11.10
C SER A 137 -8.70 -2.24 -11.57
N VAL A 138 -8.47 -1.93 -12.84
CA VAL A 138 -9.09 -0.81 -13.56
C VAL A 138 -9.92 -1.39 -14.69
N VAL A 139 -11.20 -1.04 -14.74
CA VAL A 139 -12.15 -1.58 -15.72
C VAL A 139 -12.58 -0.50 -16.69
N CYS A 140 -12.55 -0.81 -17.98
CA CYS A 140 -13.18 -0.04 -19.04
C CYS A 140 -14.41 -0.82 -19.54
N LEU A 141 -15.57 -0.52 -18.96
CA LEU A 141 -16.84 -1.20 -19.28
C LEU A 141 -17.23 -1.05 -20.77
N PRO A 142 -17.16 0.14 -21.40
CA PRO A 142 -17.59 0.28 -22.79
C PRO A 142 -16.78 -0.56 -23.77
N ASN A 143 -15.47 -0.65 -23.55
CA ASN A 143 -14.54 -1.37 -24.43
C ASN A 143 -14.29 -2.82 -23.95
N ARG A 144 -14.97 -3.27 -22.88
CA ARG A 144 -14.80 -4.62 -22.27
C ARG A 144 -13.36 -4.98 -21.95
N MET A 145 -12.57 -4.00 -21.53
CA MET A 145 -11.17 -4.21 -21.15
C MET A 145 -11.00 -4.12 -19.63
N ILE A 146 -10.16 -4.98 -19.07
CA ILE A 146 -9.80 -5.01 -17.65
C ILE A 146 -8.28 -5.03 -17.55
N LEU A 147 -7.75 -4.13 -16.74
CA LEU A 147 -6.35 -4.11 -16.32
C LEU A 147 -6.31 -4.56 -14.86
N GLU A 148 -5.66 -5.68 -14.58
CA GLU A 148 -5.62 -6.27 -13.24
C GLU A 148 -4.17 -6.58 -12.82
N ILE A 149 -3.88 -6.48 -11.53
CA ILE A 149 -2.63 -6.99 -10.97
C ILE A 149 -2.91 -8.31 -10.25
N VAL A 150 -2.24 -9.38 -10.68
CA VAL A 150 -2.33 -10.71 -10.08
C VAL A 150 -1.01 -11.09 -9.44
N GLU A 151 -1.06 -11.96 -8.43
CA GLU A 151 0.15 -12.63 -7.94
C GLU A 151 0.56 -13.71 -8.96
N ASN A 152 1.83 -13.75 -9.33
CA ASN A 152 2.42 -14.84 -10.09
C ASN A 152 2.64 -16.03 -9.15
N THR A 153 1.55 -16.66 -8.75
CA THR A 153 1.65 -18.00 -8.19
C THR A 153 2.03 -18.90 -9.36
N GLY A 154 3.19 -19.55 -9.32
CA GLY A 154 3.72 -20.43 -10.39
C GLY A 154 2.90 -21.72 -10.63
N ASP A 155 1.60 -21.67 -10.39
CA ASP A 155 0.59 -22.71 -10.33
C ASP A 155 -0.76 -21.98 -10.34
N GLY A 156 -1.59 -22.19 -11.38
CA GLY A 156 -2.93 -21.61 -11.43
C GLY A 156 -3.47 -21.32 -12.83
N SER A 157 -3.30 -22.25 -13.78
CA SER A 157 -4.02 -22.27 -15.05
C SER A 157 -5.41 -22.92 -14.94
N GLU A 158 -6.03 -22.97 -13.76
CA GLU A 158 -7.30 -23.66 -13.58
C GLU A 158 -8.33 -22.75 -12.90
N GLU A 159 -9.49 -22.65 -13.55
CA GLU A 159 -10.73 -21.97 -13.13
C GLU A 159 -10.94 -20.49 -13.53
N ILE A 160 -10.69 -20.14 -14.79
CA ILE A 160 -11.70 -19.39 -15.57
C ILE A 160 -11.81 -20.02 -16.97
N SER A 161 -12.31 -21.26 -17.01
CA SER A 161 -12.79 -21.90 -18.23
C SER A 161 -14.10 -22.61 -17.90
N SER A 162 -15.15 -21.84 -17.70
CA SER A 162 -16.48 -22.34 -18.04
C SER A 162 -17.35 -21.15 -18.43
N ALA A 163 -17.79 -21.18 -19.69
CA ALA A 163 -18.70 -20.26 -20.36
C ALA A 163 -18.11 -18.96 -20.95
N VAL A 164 -17.23 -19.06 -21.96
CA VAL A 164 -17.42 -18.29 -23.19
C VAL A 164 -17.13 -19.21 -24.38
N ASP A 165 -18.17 -19.51 -25.15
CA ASP A 165 -18.15 -20.32 -26.36
C ASP A 165 -17.21 -19.75 -27.44
N GLU A 166 -16.40 -20.66 -27.98
CA GLU A 166 -15.99 -20.83 -29.38
C GLU A 166 -16.00 -19.62 -30.34
N SER A 167 -14.81 -19.42 -30.95
CA SER A 167 -14.54 -18.91 -32.31
C SER A 167 -14.53 -17.39 -32.60
N SER A 168 -13.33 -16.80 -32.53
CA SER A 168 -12.66 -16.27 -33.73
C SER A 168 -11.21 -15.88 -33.44
N GLU A 169 -10.28 -16.43 -34.24
CA GLU A 169 -8.85 -16.12 -34.27
C GLU A 169 -8.55 -14.62 -34.16
N ILE A 170 -7.69 -14.23 -33.22
CA ILE A 170 -6.94 -12.99 -33.31
C ILE A 170 -5.46 -13.30 -33.05
N ASP A 171 -4.67 -13.24 -34.13
CA ASP A 171 -3.22 -13.38 -34.12
C ASP A 171 -2.59 -12.28 -33.24
N ALA A 172 -2.17 -12.66 -32.03
CA ALA A 172 -1.34 -11.82 -31.19
C ALA A 172 0.09 -11.73 -31.77
N VAL A 173 0.33 -10.73 -32.61
CA VAL A 173 1.69 -10.33 -32.98
C VAL A 173 2.34 -9.61 -31.79
N ALA A 174 2.88 -10.41 -30.86
CA ALA A 174 3.85 -9.92 -29.90
C ALA A 174 5.15 -9.57 -30.66
N GLY A 175 5.42 -8.28 -30.84
CA GLY A 175 6.75 -7.79 -31.17
C GLY A 175 6.81 -6.79 -32.33
N ARG A 176 6.67 -5.51 -32.01
CA ARG A 176 7.53 -4.48 -32.60
C ARG A 176 7.67 -3.31 -31.65
N VAL A 177 8.85 -3.22 -31.06
CA VAL A 177 9.34 -2.04 -30.36
C VAL A 177 9.42 -0.92 -31.40
N GLY A 178 8.56 0.08 -31.28
CA GLY A 178 8.55 1.26 -32.13
C GLY A 178 8.32 2.47 -31.26
N GLY A 179 9.39 3.21 -30.98
CA GLY A 179 9.29 4.52 -30.35
C GLY A 179 8.45 5.47 -31.20
N TYR A 180 7.64 6.28 -30.54
CA TYR A 180 7.08 7.49 -31.11
C TYR A 180 7.31 8.64 -30.13
N ASP A 181 7.96 9.67 -30.67
CA ASP A 181 8.14 10.97 -30.07
C ASP A 181 6.77 11.65 -29.86
N ALA A 182 6.56 12.16 -28.64
CA ALA A 182 5.40 12.98 -28.30
C ALA A 182 5.53 14.39 -28.91
N PRO A 183 4.40 15.06 -29.26
CA PRO A 183 4.41 16.44 -29.77
C PRO A 183 4.82 17.48 -28.72
#